data_AF-A0A4Q4D156-F1
#
_entry.id   AF-A0A4Q4D156-F1
#
_cell.length_a   1.000
_cell.length_b   1.000
_cell.length_c   1.000
_cell.angle_alpha   90.00
_cell.angle_beta   90.00
_cell.angle_gamma   90.00
#
_symmetry.space_group_name_H-M   'P 1'
#
loop_
_entity.id
_entity.type
_entity.pdbx_description
1 polymer ?
#
loop_
_entity_poly.entity_id
_entity_poly.type
_entity_poly.pdbx_seq_one_letter_code
_entity_poly.pdbx_strand_id
1 'polypeptide(L)'
;MSNTKRALVVVDVQNDFCEGGSLAVEGGHAVAARISDWIDEHHDDYAAIVATKDWHQAEGDNGGHFALDAEPNFTTTWPVH
;
A
#
# COMPACT_ATOMS: atom_id res chain seq x y z
N MET A 1 19.49 -0.53 -29.81
CA MET A 1 18.74 -1.19 -28.72
C MET A 1 17.77 -0.15 -28.16
N SER A 2 16.49 -0.47 -27.97
CA SER A 2 15.54 0.46 -27.36
C SER A 2 16.03 0.78 -25.94
N ASN A 3 16.31 2.06 -25.67
CA ASN A 3 16.65 2.56 -24.34
C ASN A 3 15.36 2.70 -23.51
N THR A 4 14.66 1.59 -23.30
CA THR A 4 13.39 1.60 -22.55
C THR A 4 13.72 1.77 -21.08
N LYS A 5 13.46 2.96 -20.53
CA LYS A 5 13.56 3.20 -19.09
C LYS A 5 12.39 2.54 -18.37
N ARG A 6 12.68 1.80 -17.30
CA ARG A 6 11.69 1.16 -16.42
C ARG A 6 11.54 1.96 -15.13
N ALA A 7 10.37 1.88 -14.52
CA ALA A 7 10.13 2.35 -13.15
C ALA A 7 9.45 1.25 -12.33
N LEU A 8 9.74 1.19 -11.03
CA LEU A 8 9.05 0.34 -10.07
C LEU A 8 8.10 1.22 -9.24
N VAL A 9 6.83 0.82 -9.15
CA VAL A 9 5.85 1.46 -8.28
C VAL A 9 5.46 0.47 -7.19
N VAL A 10 5.76 0.82 -5.94
CA VAL A 10 5.40 0.06 -4.74
C VAL A 10 4.09 0.64 -4.22
N VAL A 11 3.01 -0.12 -4.35
CA VAL A 11 1.66 0.38 -4.05
C VAL A 11 1.27 -0.01 -2.64
N ASP A 12 1.07 0.99 -1.79
CA ASP A 12 0.41 0.91 -0.49
C ASP A 12 0.92 -0.22 0.41
N VAL A 13 2.25 -0.41 0.43
CA VAL A 13 2.92 -1.31 1.37
C VAL A 13 3.00 -0.61 2.74
N GLN A 14 1.92 -0.67 3.50
CA GLN A 14 1.75 -0.02 4.79
C GLN A 14 1.36 -1.04 5.87
N ASN A 15 1.68 -0.70 7.13
CA ASN A 15 1.40 -1.58 8.27
C ASN A 15 -0.07 -1.97 8.38
N ASP A 16 -0.99 -1.05 8.08
CA ASP A 16 -2.44 -1.30 8.15
C ASP A 16 -2.91 -2.37 7.18
N PHE A 17 -2.18 -2.57 6.08
CA PHE A 17 -2.47 -3.59 5.07
C PHE A 17 -1.68 -4.89 5.26
N CYS A 18 -0.85 -4.97 6.30
CA CYS A 18 -0.13 -6.18 6.69
C CYS A 18 -0.79 -6.86 7.89
N GLU A 19 -0.42 -8.11 8.20
CA GLU A 19 -1.03 -8.86 9.30
C GLU A 19 -0.88 -8.12 10.64
N GLY A 20 -1.99 -7.96 11.37
CA GLY A 20 -2.07 -7.17 12.60
C GLY A 20 -2.46 -5.69 12.38
N GLY A 21 -2.53 -5.23 11.13
CA GLY A 21 -3.07 -3.94 10.74
C GLY A 21 -4.60 -3.89 10.73
N SER A 22 -5.17 -2.70 10.57
CA SER A 22 -6.62 -2.46 10.58
C SER A 22 -7.36 -2.99 9.34
N LEU A 23 -6.66 -3.11 8.20
CA LEU A 23 -7.18 -3.64 6.94
C LEU A 23 -6.22 -4.68 6.36
N ALA A 24 -5.80 -5.62 7.22
CA ALA A 24 -4.77 -6.59 6.91
C ALA A 24 -5.10 -7.48 5.70
N VAL A 25 -4.11 -7.65 4.82
CA VAL A 25 -4.11 -8.64 3.73
C VAL A 25 -3.23 -9.81 4.14
N GLU A 26 -3.74 -11.03 3.98
CA GLU A 26 -2.96 -12.25 4.22
C GLU A 26 -1.73 -12.30 3.31
N GLY A 27 -0.55 -12.47 3.89
CA GLY A 27 0.74 -12.44 3.21
C GLY A 27 1.36 -11.05 3.08
N GLY A 28 0.75 -9.99 3.63
CA GLY A 28 1.23 -8.61 3.52
C GLY A 28 2.67 -8.42 3.99
N HIS A 29 3.04 -8.96 5.16
CA HIS A 29 4.43 -8.90 5.65
C HIS A 29 5.41 -9.62 4.73
N ALA A 30 5.01 -10.78 4.20
CA ALA A 30 5.86 -11.56 3.30
C ALA A 30 6.09 -10.85 1.96
N VAL A 31 5.07 -10.16 1.44
CA VAL A 31 5.20 -9.32 0.24
C VAL A 31 6.08 -8.10 0.50
N ALA A 32 5.88 -7.41 1.64
CA ALA A 32 6.70 -6.27 2.03
C ALA A 32 8.19 -6.63 2.09
N ALA A 33 8.53 -7.76 2.74
CA ALA A 33 9.90 -8.26 2.81
C ALA A 33 10.48 -8.56 1.43
N ARG A 34 9.73 -9.25 0.56
CA ARG A 34 10.18 -9.56 -0.82
C ARG A 34 10.39 -8.31 -1.66
N ILE A 35 9.58 -7.27 -1.47
CA ILE A 35 9.76 -5.99 -2.17
C ILE A 35 11.06 -5.33 -1.71
N SER A 36 11.36 -5.32 -0.41
CA SER A 36 12.62 -4.82 0.12
C SER A 36 13.82 -5.58 -0.46
N ASP A 37 13.80 -6.92 -0.38
CA ASP A 37 14.87 -7.77 -0.94
C ASP A 37 15.06 -7.51 -2.45
N TRP A 38 13.96 -7.38 -3.20
CA TRP A 38 14.01 -7.11 -4.63
C TRP A 38 14.63 -5.75 -4.95
N ILE A 39 14.25 -4.71 -4.21
CA ILE A 39 14.81 -3.36 -4.38
C ILE A 39 16.30 -3.36 -4.07
N ASP A 40 16.72 -4.01 -3.00
CA ASP A 40 18.14 -4.11 -2.62
C ASP A 40 18.96 -4.73 -3.76
N GLU A 41 18.45 -5.80 -4.37
CA GLU A 41 19.13 -6.52 -5.46
C GLU A 41 19.05 -5.83 -6.83
N HIS A 42 17.97 -5.10 -7.13
CA HIS A 42 17.64 -4.67 -8.50
C HIS A 42 17.41 -3.16 -8.66
N HIS A 43 17.70 -2.32 -7.66
CA HIS A 43 17.39 -0.89 -7.75
C HIS A 43 18.00 -0.20 -8.98
N ASP A 44 19.20 -0.61 -9.40
CA ASP A 44 19.88 -0.08 -10.59
C ASP A 44 19.21 -0.44 -11.93
N ASP A 45 18.29 -1.42 -11.95
CA ASP A 45 17.52 -1.78 -13.14
C ASP A 45 16.40 -0.78 -13.47
N TYR A 46 16.08 0.12 -12.53
CA TYR A 46 14.98 1.06 -12.63
C TYR A 46 15.49 2.50 -12.68
N ALA A 47 14.93 3.29 -13.60
CA ALA A 47 15.17 4.73 -13.66
C ALA A 47 14.50 5.49 -12.51
N ALA A 48 13.50 4.90 -11.87
CA ALA A 48 12.83 5.44 -10.69
C ALA A 48 12.16 4.30 -9.89
N ILE A 49 12.18 4.44 -8.56
CA ILE A 49 11.40 3.64 -7.63
C ILE A 49 10.52 4.60 -6.85
N VAL A 50 9.21 4.39 -6.88
CA VAL A 50 8.22 5.27 -6.25
C VAL A 50 7.33 4.43 -5.36
N ALA A 51 7.08 4.89 -4.14
CA ALA A 51 6.09 4.28 -3.25
C ALA A 51 4.85 5.18 -3.17
N THR A 52 3.66 4.59 -3.27
CA THR A 52 2.42 5.28 -2.93
C THR A 52 2.06 5.03 -1.47
N LYS A 53 1.20 5.89 -0.95
CA LYS A 53 0.67 5.76 0.39
C LYS A 53 -0.80 6.16 0.36
N ASP A 54 -1.64 5.32 0.92
CA ASP A 54 -2.98 5.72 1.31
C ASP A 54 -2.90 6.64 2.54
N TRP A 55 -3.36 7.87 2.39
CA TRP A 55 -3.11 8.96 3.35
C TRP A 55 -4.38 9.75 3.65
N HIS A 56 -4.98 9.39 4.77
CA HIS A 56 -6.23 9.95 5.27
C HIS A 56 -6.02 11.18 6.15
N GLN A 57 -7.05 12.02 6.24
CA GLN A 57 -7.21 13.00 7.30
C GLN A 57 -7.31 12.27 8.64
N ALA A 58 -6.66 12.78 9.68
CA ALA A 58 -6.67 12.17 11.00
C ALA A 58 -8.05 12.21 11.67
N GLU A 59 -8.87 13.19 11.30
CA GLU A 59 -10.22 13.36 11.82
C GLU A 59 -11.29 13.20 10.75
N GLY A 60 -12.48 12.77 11.18
CA GLY A 60 -13.66 12.61 10.32
C GLY A 60 -13.72 11.25 9.61
N ASP A 61 -14.68 11.13 8.70
CA ASP A 61 -14.97 9.90 7.96
C ASP A 61 -14.23 9.82 6.60
N ASN A 62 -13.32 10.77 6.33
CA ASN A 62 -12.63 10.92 5.05
C ASN A 62 -13.59 11.01 3.84
N GLY A 63 -14.69 11.75 4.00
CA GLY A 63 -15.69 11.94 2.94
C GLY A 63 -16.60 10.73 2.75
N GLY A 64 -16.84 9.98 3.82
CA GLY A 64 -17.61 8.74 3.82
C GLY A 64 -16.79 7.48 3.48
N HIS A 65 -15.46 7.59 3.42
CA HIS A 65 -14.55 6.45 3.20
C HIS A 65 -14.51 5.49 4.39
N PHE A 66 -14.61 6.01 5.62
CA PHE A 66 -14.60 5.20 6.82
C PHE A 66 -16.01 4.81 7.28
N ALA A 67 -16.18 3.54 7.63
CA ALA A 67 -17.39 3.01 8.25
C ALA A 67 -17.38 3.32 9.76
N LEU A 68 -17.83 4.51 10.15
CA LEU A 68 -17.83 4.94 11.56
C LEU A 68 -19.05 4.45 12.36
N ASP A 69 -20.22 4.36 11.70
CA ASP A 69 -21.51 4.06 12.34
C ASP A 69 -22.07 2.68 11.96
N ALA A 70 -21.31 1.89 11.20
CA ALA A 70 -21.72 0.57 10.71
C ALA A 70 -20.48 -0.28 10.38
N GLU A 71 -20.69 -1.57 10.12
CA GLU A 71 -19.64 -2.44 9.59
C GLU A 71 -19.20 -2.00 8.18
N PRO A 72 -17.91 -2.07 7.85
CA PRO A 72 -17.41 -1.75 6.52
C PRO A 72 -17.96 -2.72 5.47
N ASN A 73 -18.28 -2.19 4.29
CA ASN A 73 -18.80 -3.00 3.17
C ASN A 73 -17.72 -3.40 2.16
N PHE A 74 -16.47 -2.96 2.36
CA PHE A 74 -15.29 -3.28 1.55
C PHE A 74 -15.47 -2.96 0.05
N THR A 75 -16.34 -2.00 -0.27
CA THR A 75 -16.62 -1.53 -1.63
C THR A 75 -16.58 -0.01 -1.69
N THR A 76 -17.30 0.65 -0.79
CA THR A 76 -17.35 2.11 -0.66
C THR A 76 -16.94 2.57 0.73
N THR A 77 -16.95 1.68 1.72
CA THR A 77 -16.57 1.99 3.10
C THR A 77 -15.59 0.95 3.64
N TRP A 78 -14.64 1.43 4.44
CA TRP A 78 -13.52 0.66 4.99
C TRP A 78 -13.40 0.90 6.49
N PRO A 79 -12.75 0.00 7.26
CA PRO A 79 -12.34 0.32 8.62
C PRO A 79 -11.42 1.54 8.62
N VAL A 80 -11.27 2.22 9.77
CA VAL A 80 -10.27 3.29 9.90
C VAL A 80 -8.87 2.70 9.74
N HIS A 81 -8.07 3.30 8.86
CA HIS A 81 -6.70 2.91 8.53
C HIS A 81 -5.85 4.14 8.16
#